data_AF-F0ZT53-F1
#
_entry.id   AF-F0ZT53-F1
#
_cell.length_a   1.000
_cell.length_b   1.000
_cell.length_c   1.000
_cell.angle_alpha   90.00
_cell.angle_beta   90.00
_cell.angle_gamma   90.00
#
_symmetry.space_group_name_H-M   'P 1'
#
loop_
_entity.id
_entity.type
_entity.pdbx_description
1 polymer ?
#
loop_
_entity_poly.entity_id
_entity_poly.type
_entity_poly.pdbx_seq_one_letter_code
_entity_poly.pdbx_strand_id
1 'polypeptide(L)' 'MSEKFKHNRRKFEYQGRTIYEWEQSIEEINIFVQPPPGITSKMIACEITPTKLILGIKGNPPFIN' A
#
# COMPACT_ATOMS: atom_id res chain seq x y z
N MET A 1 13.40 -26.67 12.73
CA MET A 1 11.99 -26.27 12.86
C MET A 1 11.93 -24.78 12.56
N SER A 2 11.24 -24.37 11.52
CA SER A 2 10.91 -22.95 11.30
C SER A 2 9.46 -22.97 10.83
N GLU A 3 8.57 -22.74 11.77
CA GLU A 3 7.15 -22.54 11.50
C GLU A 3 7.05 -21.41 10.49
N LYS A 4 6.59 -21.77 9.30
CA LYS A 4 6.29 -20.83 8.22
C LYS A 4 5.31 -19.80 8.78
N PHE A 5 5.80 -18.64 9.18
CA PHE A 5 4.97 -17.46 9.35
C PHE A 5 4.31 -17.23 7.99
N LYS A 6 3.07 -17.68 7.86
CA LYS A 6 2.24 -17.46 6.68
C LYS A 6 2.09 -15.94 6.59
N HIS A 7 2.87 -15.29 5.72
CA HIS A 7 2.68 -13.88 5.40
C HIS A 7 1.25 -13.74 4.89
N ASN A 8 0.38 -13.27 5.78
CA ASN A 8 -1.05 -13.26 5.53
C ASN A 8 -1.34 -11.92 4.86
N ARG A 9 -1.27 -11.91 3.53
CA ARG A 9 -1.54 -10.74 2.71
C ARG A 9 -2.99 -10.31 2.90
N ARG A 10 -3.18 -9.18 3.56
CA ARG A 10 -4.47 -8.54 3.82
C ARG A 10 -4.79 -7.60 2.67
N LYS A 11 -6.08 -7.43 2.37
CA LYS A 11 -6.56 -6.54 1.31
C LYS A 11 -7.48 -5.50 1.93
N PHE A 12 -7.31 -4.24 1.51
CA PHE A 12 -8.30 -3.20 1.76
C PHE A 12 -9.11 -2.98 0.49
N GLU A 13 -10.41 -3.16 0.59
CA GLU A 13 -11.35 -3.05 -0.53
C GLU A 13 -12.32 -1.91 -0.28
N TYR A 14 -12.56 -1.13 -1.33
CA TYR A 14 -13.52 -0.04 -1.31
C TYR A 14 -14.30 -0.04 -2.62
N GLN A 15 -15.64 -0.02 -2.52
CA GLN A 15 -16.55 -0.08 -3.68
C GLN A 15 -16.26 -1.25 -4.64
N GLY A 16 -15.94 -2.43 -4.10
CA GLY A 16 -15.64 -3.63 -4.89
C GLY A 16 -14.27 -3.62 -5.59
N ARG A 17 -13.41 -2.65 -5.28
CA ARG A 17 -12.04 -2.57 -5.78
C ARG A 17 -11.05 -2.71 -4.63
N THR A 18 -10.06 -3.60 -4.80
CA THR A 18 -8.87 -3.62 -3.94
C THR A 18 -8.07 -2.33 -4.17
N ILE A 19 -7.93 -1.53 -3.12
CA ILE A 19 -7.16 -0.27 -3.16
C ILE A 19 -5.68 -0.56 -2.88
N TYR A 20 -5.41 -1.32 -1.83
CA TYR A 20 -4.06 -1.77 -1.49
C TYR A 20 -4.11 -3.12 -0.78
N GLU A 21 -3.00 -3.83 -0.84
CA GLU A 21 -2.75 -5.05 -0.10
C GLU A 21 -1.55 -4.83 0.80
N TRP A 22 -1.51 -5.49 1.95
CA TRP A 22 -0.40 -5.33 2.87
C TRP A 22 -0.12 -6.60 3.65
N GLU A 23 1.13 -6.73 4.06
CA GLU A 23 1.59 -7.75 4.99
C GLU A 23 2.59 -7.13 5.95
N GLN A 24 2.67 -7.70 7.15
CA GLN A 24 3.61 -7.25 8.17
C GLN A 24 4.43 -8.41 8.70
N SER A 25 5.68 -8.12 9.01
CA SER A 25 6.52 -8.90 9.91
C SER A 25 6.69 -8.11 11.23
N ILE A 26 7.61 -8.55 12.10
CA ILE A 26 7.96 -7.80 13.32
C ILE A 26 8.76 -6.53 12.97
N GLU A 27 9.54 -6.57 11.89
CA GLU A 27 10.51 -5.53 11.54
C GLU A 27 9.99 -4.57 10.46
N GLU A 28 9.08 -5.04 9.60
CA GLU A 28 8.65 -4.31 8.42
C GLU A 28 7.18 -4.48 8.09
N ILE A 29 6.66 -3.52 7.32
CA ILE A 29 5.35 -3.57 6.70
C ILE A 29 5.54 -3.37 5.19
N ASN A 30 5.05 -4.32 4.40
CA ASN A 30 5.04 -4.26 2.95
C ASN A 30 3.64 -3.88 2.47
N ILE A 31 3.54 -2.82 1.65
CA ILE A 31 2.27 -2.33 1.08
C ILE A 31 2.37 -2.37 -0.43
N PHE A 32 1.38 -3.01 -1.06
CA PHE A 32 1.27 -3.18 -2.49
C PHE A 32 0.06 -2.40 -2.99
N VAL A 33 0.29 -1.47 -3.91
CA VAL A 33 -0.78 -0.70 -4.56
C VAL A 33 -0.68 -0.92 -6.05
N GLN A 34 -1.78 -1.33 -6.67
CA GLN A 34 -1.85 -1.42 -8.12
C GLN A 34 -2.40 -0.10 -8.68
N PRO A 35 -1.54 0.73 -9.31
CA PRO A 35 -2.00 1.99 -9.87
C PRO A 35 -2.95 1.73 -11.05
N PRO A 36 -3.88 2.65 -11.34
CA PRO A 36 -4.63 2.63 -12.58
C PRO A 36 -3.72 2.56 -13.82
N PRO A 37 -4.21 2.02 -14.96
CA PRO A 37 -3.47 2.02 -16.20
C PRO A 37 -3.02 3.43 -16.61
N GLY A 38 -1.81 3.56 -17.16
CA GLY A 38 -1.27 4.82 -17.66
C GLY A 38 -0.64 5.74 -16.61
N ILE A 39 -0.64 5.36 -15.34
CA ILE A 39 0.04 6.12 -14.29
C ILE A 39 1.55 5.82 -14.30
N THR A 40 2.35 6.88 -14.33
CA THR A 40 3.82 6.79 -14.24
C THR A 40 4.29 7.16 -12.83
N SER A 41 5.53 6.78 -12.50
CA SER A 41 6.14 7.08 -11.18
C SER A 41 6.12 8.57 -10.83
N LYS A 42 6.29 9.46 -11.82
CA LYS A 42 6.27 10.92 -11.63
C LYS A 42 4.92 11.45 -11.14
N MET A 43 3.84 10.73 -11.39
CA MET A 43 2.48 11.09 -11.02
C MET A 43 2.10 10.59 -9.62
N ILE A 44 2.93 9.75 -8.99
CA ILE A 44 2.70 9.23 -7.65
C ILE A 44 3.13 10.27 -6.61
N ALA A 45 2.26 10.53 -5.64
CA ALA A 45 2.60 11.19 -4.39
C ALA A 45 2.86 10.09 -3.35
N CYS A 46 4.10 10.02 -2.85
CA CYS A 46 4.51 9.10 -1.80
C CYS A 46 5.32 9.90 -0.77
N GLU A 47 4.82 9.95 0.46
CA GLU A 47 5.51 10.57 1.58
C GLU A 47 5.51 9.58 2.75
N ILE A 48 6.70 9.30 3.26
CA ILE A 48 6.89 8.38 4.39
C ILE A 48 7.63 9.15 5.47
N THR A 49 6.98 9.26 6.63
CA THR A 49 7.54 9.82 7.86
C THR A 49 7.47 8.75 8.95
N PRO A 50 8.15 8.92 10.10
CA PRO A 50 8.16 7.91 11.16
C PRO A 50 6.77 7.50 11.67
N THR A 51 5.77 8.38 11.54
CA THR A 51 4.42 8.16 12.08
C THR A 51 3.32 8.30 11.04
N LYS A 52 3.64 8.60 9.78
CA LYS A 52 2.66 8.84 8.72
C LYS A 52 3.14 8.34 7.37
N LEU A 53 2.24 7.68 6.65
CA LEU A 53 2.39 7.29 5.26
C LEU A 53 1.29 7.96 4.44
N ILE A 54 1.68 8.71 3.41
CA ILE A 54 0.77 9.23 2.40
C ILE A 54 1.12 8.58 1.07
N LEU A 55 0.15 7.93 0.44
CA LEU A 55 0.34 7.31 -0.88
C LEU A 55 -0.88 7.56 -1.77
N GLY A 56 -0.65 8.10 -2.97
CA GLY A 56 -1.72 8.46 -3.89
C GLY A 56 -1.22 8.94 -5.25
N ILE A 57 -2.15 9.48 -6.05
CA ILE A 57 -1.84 10.17 -7.30
C ILE A 57 -1.82 11.68 -7.01
N LYS A 58 -0.79 12.38 -7.47
CA LYS A 58 -0.66 13.85 -7.33
C LYS A 58 -1.94 14.54 -7.85
N GLY A 59 -2.47 15.47 -7.05
CA GLY A 59 -3.67 16.23 -7.38
C GLY A 59 -5.00 15.51 -7.11
N ASN A 60 -4.98 14.27 -6.61
CA ASN A 60 -6.17 13.52 -6.19
C ASN A 60 -6.13 13.22 -4.69
N PRO A 61 -7.27 12.88 -4.06
CA PRO A 61 -7.28 12.32 -2.71
C PRO A 61 -6.35 11.09 -2.61
N PRO A 62 -5.53 10.98 -1.56
CA PRO A 62 -4.61 9.87 -1.41
C PRO A 62 -5.36 8.56 -1.11
N PHE A 63 -4.77 7.44 -1.50
CA PHE A 63 -5.27 6.10 -1.19
C PHE A 63 -5.07 5.75 0.28
N ILE A 64 -3.96 6.24 0.86
CA ILE A 64 -3.54 6.03 2.25
C ILE A 64 -3.10 7.39 2.80
N ASN A 65 -3.54 7.75 4.01
CA ASN A 65 -3.17 8.98 4.72
C ASN A 65 -3.15 8.77 6.23
#